data_AF-A0A2P8L7S0-F1
#
_entry.id   AF-A0A2P8L7S0-F1
#
_cell.length_a   1.000
_cell.length_b   1.000
_cell.length_c   1.000
_cell.angle_alpha   90.00
_cell.angle_beta   90.00
_cell.angle_gamma   90.00
#
_symmetry.space_group_name_H-M   'P 1'
#
loop_
_entity.id
_entity.type
_entity.pdbx_description
1 polymer ?
#
loop_
_entity_poly.entity_id
_entity_poly.type
_entity_poly.pdbx_seq_one_letter_code
_entity_poly.pdbx_strand_id
1 'polypeptide(L)' 'MNTPLLERHLAMLQMKHYLSLQQSAIATGDHNEHRRVAAMLDKLVSEYGVQALRQAQEEL' A
#
# COMPACT_ATOMS: atom_id res chain seq x y z
N MET A 1 -7.26 23.20 -3.20
CA MET A 1 -7.67 21.80 -3.30
C MET A 1 -6.90 21.02 -2.24
N ASN A 2 -7.54 20.71 -1.11
CA ASN A 2 -6.96 19.83 -0.11
C ASN A 2 -7.66 18.47 -0.23
N THR A 3 -7.12 17.57 -1.05
CA THR A 3 -7.55 16.16 -1.13
C THR A 3 -6.60 15.14 -0.47
N PRO A 4 -5.74 15.47 0.53
CA PRO A 4 -4.87 14.46 1.14
C PRO A 4 -5.67 13.33 1.81
N LEU A 5 -6.91 13.59 2.25
CA LEU A 5 -7.79 12.55 2.81
C LEU A 5 -8.25 11.53 1.75
N LEU A 6 -8.54 12.00 0.53
CA LEU A 6 -9.02 11.15 -0.57
C LEU A 6 -7.88 10.30 -1.12
N GLU A 7 -6.71 10.90 -1.33
CA GLU A 7 -5.50 10.20 -1.80
C GLU A 7 -5.07 9.13 -0.80
N ARG A 8 -5.08 9.45 0.49
CA ARG A 8 -4.81 8.47 1.56
C ARG A 8 -5.85 7.34 1.59
N HIS A 9 -7.13 7.66 1.41
CA HIS A 9 -8.18 6.64 1.36
C HIS A 9 -8.01 5.71 0.15
N LEU A 10 -7.70 6.27 -1.02
CA LEU A 10 -7.41 5.51 -2.23
C LEU A 10 -6.19 4.62 -2.05
N ALA A 11 -5.11 5.13 -1.46
CA ALA A 11 -3.90 4.35 -1.18
C ALA A 11 -4.19 3.15 -0.26
N MET A 12 -5.01 3.34 0.78
CA MET A 12 -5.43 2.23 1.66
C MET A 12 -6.24 1.16 0.91
N LEU A 13 -7.14 1.56 0.01
CA LEU A 13 -7.90 0.61 -0.81
C LEU A 13 -6.98 -0.16 -1.77
N GLN A 14 -6.02 0.52 -2.39
CA GLN A 14 -5.03 -0.10 -3.27
C GLN A 14 -4.15 -1.10 -2.52
N MET A 15 -3.68 -0.76 -1.31
CA MET A 15 -2.92 -1.70 -0.46
C MET A 15 -3.72 -2.97 -0.15
N LYS A 16 -5.00 -2.84 0.23
CA LYS A 16 -5.88 -4.00 0.48
C LYS A 16 -6.01 -4.88 -0.75
N HIS A 17 -6.15 -4.28 -1.93
CA HIS A 17 -6.23 -5.02 -3.18
C HIS A 17 -4.94 -5.79 -3.47
N TYR A 18 -3.77 -5.14 -3.36
CA TYR A 18 -2.48 -5.81 -3.60
C TYR A 18 -2.18 -6.92 -2.60
N LEU A 19 -2.60 -6.79 -1.33
CA LEU A 19 -2.52 -7.88 -0.36
C LEU A 19 -3.35 -9.10 -0.78
N SER A 20 -4.57 -8.88 -1.28
CA SER A 20 -5.40 -9.98 -1.80
C SER A 20 -4.77 -10.65 -3.03
N LEU A 21 -4.18 -9.87 -3.94
CA LEU A 21 -3.46 -10.43 -5.09
C LEU A 21 -2.22 -11.22 -4.67
N GLN A 22 -1.49 -10.74 -3.66
CA GLN A 22 -0.33 -11.46 -3.12
C GLN A 22 -0.72 -12.83 -2.55
N GLN A 23 -1.81 -12.90 -1.79
CA GLN A 23 -2.33 -14.17 -1.26
C GLN A 23 -2.73 -15.13 -2.39
N SER A 24 -3.39 -14.61 -3.43
CA SER A 24 -3.74 -15.39 -4.62
C SER A 24 -2.50 -15.93 -5.34
N ALA A 25 -1.50 -15.07 -5.58
CA ALA A 25 -0.25 -15.44 -6.25
C ALA A 25 0.53 -16.50 -5.46
N ILE A 26 0.54 -16.41 -4.12
CA ILE A 26 1.12 -17.46 -3.26
C ILE A 26 0.35 -18.77 -3.43
N ALA A 27 -0.98 -18.74 -3.41
CA ALA A 27 -1.82 -19.92 -3.52
C ALA A 27 -1.68 -20.62 -4.89
N THR A 28 -1.45 -19.86 -5.96
CA THR A 28 -1.29 -20.39 -7.33
C THR A 28 0.18 -20.68 -7.69
N GLY A 29 1.14 -20.31 -6.84
CA GLY A 29 2.57 -20.46 -7.13
C GLY A 29 3.11 -19.46 -8.17
N ASP A 30 2.39 -18.35 -8.42
CA ASP A 30 2.82 -17.32 -9.35
C ASP A 30 3.87 -16.39 -8.69
N HIS A 31 5.13 -16.78 -8.81
CA HIS A 31 6.26 -16.03 -8.25
C HIS A 31 6.47 -14.66 -8.93
N ASN A 32 6.07 -14.51 -10.19
CA ASN A 32 6.22 -13.24 -10.91
C ASN A 32 5.21 -12.22 -10.37
N GLU A 33 3.96 -12.65 -10.23
CA GLU A 33 2.90 -11.82 -9.68
C GLU A 33 3.18 -11.46 -8.22
N HIS A 34 3.64 -12.44 -7.42
CA HIS A 34 4.06 -12.19 -6.04
C HIS A 34 5.13 -11.08 -5.95
N ARG A 35 6.16 -11.12 -6.80
CA ARG A 35 7.21 -10.09 -6.81
C ARG A 35 6.66 -8.72 -7.24
N ARG A 36 5.79 -8.69 -8.24
CA ARG A 36 5.17 -7.46 -8.75
C ARG A 36 4.32 -6.78 -7.67
N VAL A 37 3.47 -7.53 -6.97
CA VAL A 37 2.59 -6.97 -5.95
C VAL A 37 3.35 -6.58 -4.68
N ALA A 38 4.41 -7.30 -4.32
CA ALA A 38 5.29 -6.92 -3.22
C ALA A 38 5.95 -5.55 -3.48
N ALA A 39 6.51 -5.34 -4.69
CA ALA A 39 7.10 -4.05 -5.06
C ALA A 39 6.08 -2.90 -5.02
N MET A 40 4.82 -3.17 -5.39
CA MET A 40 3.76 -2.17 -5.30
C MET A 40 3.34 -1.85 -3.87
N LEU A 41 3.29 -2.85 -3.00
CA LEU A 41 3.03 -2.64 -1.57
C LEU A 41 4.14 -1.81 -0.94
N ASP A 42 5.42 -2.12 -1.20
CA ASP A 42 6.56 -1.36 -0.68
C ASP A 42 6.51 0.12 -1.09
N LYS A 43 6.16 0.39 -2.36
CA LYS A 43 5.98 1.76 -2.85
C LYS A 43 4.86 2.48 -2.08
N LEU A 44 3.68 1.87 -1.98
CA LEU A 44 2.53 2.48 -1.31
C LEU A 44 2.80 2.71 0.18
N VAL A 45 3.50 1.80 0.85
CA VAL A 45 3.87 1.93 2.27
C VAL A 45 4.88 3.06 2.46
N SER A 46 5.86 3.16 1.57
CA SER A 46 6.87 4.23 1.62
C SER A 46 6.25 5.61 1.38
N GLU A 47 5.31 5.71 0.43
CA GLU A 47 4.66 6.96 0.09
C GLU A 47 3.63 7.38 1.14
N TYR A 48 2.72 6.48 1.55
CA TYR A 48 1.57 6.85 2.38
C TYR A 48 1.68 6.37 3.83
N GLY A 49 2.32 5.23 4.08
CA GLY A 49 2.50 4.68 5.42
C GLY A 49 3.52 5.48 6.24
N VAL A 50 4.69 5.76 5.67
CA VAL A 50 5.74 6.55 6.33
C VAL A 50 5.32 8.02 6.50
N GLN A 51 4.63 8.60 5.52
CA GLN A 51 4.08 9.95 5.64
C GLN A 51 3.04 10.05 6.76
N ALA A 52 2.11 9.09 6.85
CA ALA A 52 1.12 9.06 7.92
C ALA A 52 1.77 8.92 9.31
N LEU A 53 2.85 8.14 9.41
CA LEU A 53 3.58 7.96 10.67
C LEU A 53 4.34 9.22 11.10
N ARG A 54 4.94 9.94 10.14
CA ARG A 54 5.60 11.24 10.40
C ARG A 54 4.60 12.31 10.81
N GLN A 55 3.47 12.43 10.11
CA GLN A 55 2.40 13.37 10.48
C GLN A 55 1.90 13.11 11.90
N ALA A 56 1.68 11.84 12.28
CA ALA A 56 1.24 11.48 13.63
C ALA A 56 2.29 11.81 14.72
N GLN A 57 3.58 11.83 14.38
CA GLN A 57 4.64 12.25 15.30
C GLN A 57 4.77 13.77 15.43
N GLU A 58 4.41 14.53 14.40
CA GLU A 58 4.40 16.01 14.45
C GLU A 58 3.18 16.58 15.20
N GLU A 59 2.09 15.81 15.31
CA GLU A 59 0.88 16.18 16.06
C GLU A 59 0.95 15.85 17.58
N LEU A 60 2.07 15.27 18.05
CA LEU A 60 2.36 14.93 19.45
C LEU A 60 3.29 15.95 20.12
#